data_AF-A0A3A8W1E1-F1
#
_entry.id   AF-A0A3A8W1E1-F1
#
_cell.length_a   1.000
_cell.length_b   1.000
_cell.length_c   1.000
_cell.angle_alpha   90.00
_cell.angle_beta   90.00
_cell.angle_gamma   90.00
#
_symmetry.space_group_name_H-M   'P 1'
#
loop_
_entity.id
_entity.type
_entity.pdbx_description
1 polymer ?
#
loop_
_entity_poly.entity_id
_entity_poly.type
_entity_poly.pdbx_seq_one_letter_code
_entity_poly.pdbx_strand_id
1 'polypeptide(L)'
;MHDFFTNKFQNSLKKRAASRNNDACMLEDYFKTLEDYKKFFFDELSAEGNNIIMSDCTECCDIFERDMYQNILDEKVDWLENCFDDIISMLKDYDENSLETKNKLEKYLNTRCTSWSVSGAMELAKPMFRARRVGTYGRHIHELYHVPFTRTDLLSDERFSSKEKPMLYLSETIEGTLHETHLKFEEANYALFVPKFSDFYRSVSYNINNSMQTNLSLIFMDARQGCKMKYDNGFSTFSKRNIDRYLAEFVLYQILLFPVCDECRKDKAKYPQYILPQVIMEIMTKRNMPGIIYHSANGICNRGYDQYKNQYDNNLCLNIPEAEEYNEQYLNSFFTAVWFQGDSIKTINEARKLRKECVEIARPQHQRFIMSDYTGYLTNIEMHMEYMEKAVKNYAVSPEGQVETTLFYDFMEQIKPILKEPEKYNVLKWEDMKH
;
A
#
# COMPACT_ATOMS: atom_id res chain seq x y z
N MET A 1 -4.02 16.42 16.90
CA MET A 1 -4.08 15.57 15.67
C MET A 1 -5.54 15.45 15.27
N HIS A 2 -5.87 15.50 13.98
CA HIS A 2 -7.25 15.39 13.51
C HIS A 2 -7.64 13.92 13.39
N ASP A 3 -8.49 13.42 14.30
CA ASP A 3 -8.76 11.98 14.39
C ASP A 3 -9.73 11.49 13.31
N PHE A 4 -10.66 12.31 12.84
CA PHE A 4 -11.66 11.93 11.84
C PHE A 4 -11.07 11.33 10.56
N PHE A 5 -10.07 11.97 9.94
CA PHE A 5 -9.49 11.52 8.67
C PHE A 5 -8.56 10.31 8.83
N THR A 6 -8.37 9.80 10.05
CA THR A 6 -7.49 8.65 10.26
C THR A 6 -8.11 7.34 9.78
N ASN A 7 -7.28 6.42 9.28
CA ASN A 7 -7.73 5.07 8.93
C ASN A 7 -8.43 4.37 10.10
N LYS A 8 -7.93 4.56 11.33
CA LYS A 8 -8.48 3.96 12.55
C LYS A 8 -9.92 4.42 12.79
N PHE A 9 -10.16 5.72 12.74
CA PHE A 9 -11.49 6.29 12.94
C PHE A 9 -12.45 5.87 11.83
N GLN A 10 -12.04 6.02 10.57
CA GLN A 10 -12.88 5.63 9.44
C GLN A 10 -13.22 4.14 9.44
N ASN A 11 -12.27 3.26 9.77
CA ASN A 11 -12.55 1.84 9.92
C ASN A 11 -13.55 1.53 11.05
N SER A 12 -13.58 2.32 12.12
CA SER A 12 -14.60 2.18 13.16
C SER A 12 -16.00 2.50 12.64
N LEU A 13 -16.15 3.54 11.81
CA LEU A 13 -17.41 3.90 11.18
C LEU A 13 -17.88 2.84 10.18
N LYS A 14 -16.97 2.33 9.34
CA LYS A 14 -17.26 1.25 8.38
C LYS A 14 -17.74 -0.02 9.09
N LYS A 15 -17.08 -0.43 10.18
CA LYS A 15 -17.49 -1.59 10.98
C LYS A 15 -18.87 -1.39 11.62
N ARG A 16 -19.16 -0.17 12.10
CA ARG A 16 -20.48 0.19 12.63
C ARG A 16 -21.57 0.13 11.56
N ALA A 17 -21.27 0.48 10.32
CA ALA A 17 -22.21 0.40 9.20
C ALA A 17 -22.44 -1.05 8.74
N ALA A 18 -21.37 -1.83 8.63
CA ALA A 18 -21.45 -3.24 8.22
C ALA A 18 -22.27 -4.07 9.22
N SER A 19 -22.07 -3.88 10.52
CA SER A 19 -22.77 -4.64 11.55
C SER A 19 -24.28 -4.41 11.61
N ARG A 20 -24.79 -3.33 10.99
CA ARG A 20 -26.23 -3.08 10.84
C ARG A 20 -26.87 -3.84 9.69
N ASN A 21 -26.08 -4.36 8.76
CA ASN A 21 -26.53 -4.83 7.45
C ASN A 21 -25.95 -6.20 7.13
N ASN A 22 -26.02 -7.14 8.08
CA ASN A 22 -25.53 -8.52 7.93
C ASN A 22 -24.09 -8.60 7.39
N ASP A 23 -23.24 -7.68 7.84
CA ASP A 23 -21.85 -7.54 7.41
C ASP A 23 -21.64 -7.41 5.88
N ALA A 24 -22.68 -6.98 5.16
CA ALA A 24 -22.64 -6.71 3.72
C ALA A 24 -22.18 -7.90 2.86
N CYS A 25 -22.66 -9.12 3.16
CA CYS A 25 -22.32 -10.29 2.35
C CYS A 25 -22.99 -10.33 0.97
N MET A 26 -24.07 -9.59 0.75
CA MET A 26 -24.75 -9.46 -0.54
C MET A 26 -24.69 -8.01 -1.05
N LEU A 27 -24.86 -7.83 -2.37
CA LEU A 27 -24.75 -6.52 -3.01
C LEU A 27 -25.78 -5.51 -2.47
N GLU A 28 -27.02 -5.95 -2.24
CA GLU A 28 -28.09 -5.10 -1.69
C GLU A 28 -27.78 -4.63 -0.27
N ASP A 29 -27.18 -5.50 0.55
CA ASP A 29 -26.78 -5.18 1.92
C ASP A 29 -25.52 -4.30 1.95
N TYR A 30 -24.63 -4.45 0.97
CA TYR A 30 -23.51 -3.54 0.80
C TYR A 30 -23.96 -2.14 0.41
N PHE A 31 -24.97 -1.99 -0.46
CA PHE A 31 -25.54 -0.68 -0.75
C PHE A 31 -26.09 -0.01 0.50
N LYS A 32 -26.88 -0.71 1.32
CA LYS A 32 -27.36 -0.16 2.61
C LYS A 32 -26.20 0.20 3.54
N THR A 33 -25.16 -0.61 3.56
CA THR A 33 -23.95 -0.36 4.36
C THR A 33 -23.24 0.92 3.91
N LEU A 34 -23.14 1.18 2.60
CA LEU A 34 -22.55 2.41 2.09
C LEU A 34 -23.40 3.64 2.44
N GLU A 35 -24.73 3.54 2.37
CA GLU A 35 -25.63 4.61 2.79
C GLU A 35 -25.55 4.88 4.32
N ASP A 36 -25.49 3.82 5.14
CA ASP A 36 -25.26 3.95 6.59
C ASP A 36 -23.88 4.53 6.92
N TYR A 37 -22.83 4.11 6.19
CA TYR A 37 -21.50 4.67 6.36
C TYR A 37 -21.46 6.15 5.96
N LYS A 38 -22.07 6.52 4.82
CA LYS A 38 -22.25 7.91 4.40
C LYS A 38 -22.93 8.72 5.50
N LYS A 39 -24.03 8.22 6.06
CA LYS A 39 -24.73 8.88 7.17
C LYS A 39 -23.83 9.09 8.39
N PHE A 40 -23.18 8.02 8.87
CA PHE A 40 -22.27 8.15 10.02
C PHE A 40 -21.09 9.08 9.75
N PHE A 41 -20.58 9.07 8.51
CA PHE A 41 -19.51 9.97 8.11
C PHE A 41 -19.92 11.43 8.33
N PHE A 42 -21.10 11.84 7.86
CA PHE A 42 -21.57 13.22 8.02
C PHE A 42 -22.03 13.55 9.45
N ASP A 43 -22.65 12.60 10.15
CA ASP A 43 -22.99 12.76 11.57
C ASP A 43 -21.72 13.07 12.39
N GLU A 44 -20.64 12.31 12.15
CA GLU A 44 -19.37 12.46 12.88
C GLU A 44 -18.53 13.63 12.38
N LEU A 45 -18.63 13.99 11.09
CA LEU A 45 -17.99 15.18 10.52
C LEU A 45 -18.59 16.46 11.12
N SER A 46 -19.89 16.44 11.42
CA SER A 46 -20.61 17.60 11.98
C SER A 46 -20.56 17.66 13.51
N ALA A 47 -20.08 16.60 14.17
CA ALA A 47 -20.04 16.52 15.62
C ALA A 47 -18.95 17.42 16.22
N GLU A 48 -19.32 18.20 17.24
CA GLU A 48 -18.37 19.00 18.01
C GLU A 48 -17.27 18.10 18.60
N GLY A 49 -16.00 18.46 18.39
CA GLY A 49 -14.86 17.70 18.92
C GLY A 49 -14.11 16.88 17.87
N ASN A 50 -14.79 16.32 16.88
CA ASN A 50 -14.19 15.35 15.95
C ASN A 50 -13.27 15.99 14.89
N ASN A 51 -13.42 17.29 14.66
CA ASN A 51 -12.54 18.09 13.80
C ASN A 51 -11.58 19.00 14.59
N ILE A 52 -11.44 18.77 15.90
CA ILE A 52 -10.55 19.61 16.73
C ILE A 52 -9.10 19.21 16.50
N ILE A 53 -8.30 20.18 16.06
CA ILE A 53 -6.85 20.05 16.01
C ILE A 53 -6.31 20.21 17.43
N MET A 54 -5.99 19.10 18.09
CA MET A 54 -5.26 19.17 19.35
C MET A 54 -3.78 19.47 19.09
N SER A 55 -3.30 20.62 19.61
CA SER A 55 -1.89 21.03 19.62
C SER A 55 -1.49 21.45 21.04
N ASP A 56 -0.27 21.11 21.44
CA ASP A 56 0.30 21.50 22.75
C ASP A 56 0.87 22.94 22.73
N CYS A 57 0.91 23.62 21.56
CA CYS A 57 1.27 25.04 21.43
C CYS A 57 0.00 25.88 21.21
N THR A 58 -0.46 26.58 22.25
CA THR A 58 -1.59 27.52 22.17
C THR A 58 -1.27 28.77 21.32
N GLU A 59 -0.04 29.28 21.36
CA GLU A 59 0.32 30.53 20.65
C GLU A 59 0.54 30.37 19.14
N CYS A 60 0.79 29.15 18.65
CA CYS A 60 1.11 28.86 17.25
C CYS A 60 -0.15 28.63 16.37
N CYS A 61 -1.24 28.16 16.99
CA CYS A 61 -2.41 27.58 16.29
C CYS A 61 -3.63 28.52 16.22
N ASP A 62 -3.60 29.66 16.93
CA ASP A 62 -4.80 30.40 17.34
C ASP A 62 -5.56 31.16 16.24
N ILE A 63 -5.06 31.23 15.00
CA ILE A 63 -5.73 32.02 13.94
C ILE A 63 -5.83 31.29 12.60
N PHE A 64 -5.00 30.26 12.35
CA PHE A 64 -4.90 29.68 11.01
C PHE A 64 -5.64 28.34 10.83
N GLU A 65 -5.91 27.58 11.89
CA GLU A 65 -6.04 26.12 11.72
C GLU A 65 -7.42 25.51 11.97
N ARG A 66 -8.18 25.99 12.97
CA ARG A 66 -9.47 25.38 13.33
C ARG A 66 -10.64 25.94 12.51
N ASP A 67 -10.85 27.25 12.57
CA ASP A 67 -12.03 27.88 11.95
C ASP A 67 -11.96 27.88 10.43
N MET A 68 -10.79 28.13 9.83
CA MET A 68 -10.64 28.13 8.37
C MET A 68 -10.90 26.75 7.76
N TYR A 69 -10.35 25.69 8.35
CA TYR A 69 -10.53 24.33 7.84
C TYR A 69 -11.96 23.82 8.05
N GLN A 70 -12.55 24.10 9.22
CA GLN A 70 -13.95 23.78 9.47
C GLN A 70 -14.88 24.52 8.49
N ASN A 71 -14.67 25.82 8.27
CA ASN A 71 -15.45 26.58 7.28
C ASN A 71 -15.35 25.97 5.87
N ILE A 72 -14.17 25.47 5.47
CA ILE A 72 -13.99 24.80 4.18
C ILE A 72 -14.79 23.51 4.12
N LEU A 73 -14.79 22.71 5.19
CA LEU A 73 -15.58 21.48 5.25
C LEU A 73 -17.08 21.79 5.24
N ASP A 74 -17.52 22.77 6.02
CA ASP A 74 -18.91 23.22 6.10
C ASP A 74 -19.43 23.71 4.74
N GLU A 75 -18.62 24.50 4.01
CA GLU A 75 -18.94 24.95 2.64
C GLU A 75 -18.97 23.83 1.61
N LYS A 76 -18.42 22.65 1.94
CA LYS A 76 -18.25 21.52 1.02
C LYS A 76 -19.07 20.30 1.38
N VAL A 77 -19.90 20.34 2.42
CA VAL A 77 -20.72 19.20 2.86
C VAL A 77 -21.55 18.63 1.70
N ASP A 78 -22.35 19.46 1.03
CA ASP A 78 -23.18 19.02 -0.10
C ASP A 78 -22.33 18.46 -1.25
N TRP A 79 -21.16 19.05 -1.50
CA TRP A 79 -20.25 18.60 -2.55
C TRP A 79 -19.61 17.24 -2.22
N LEU A 80 -19.22 17.03 -0.96
CA LEU A 80 -18.73 15.76 -0.44
C LEU A 80 -19.83 14.70 -0.50
N GLU A 81 -21.06 15.07 -0.19
CA GLU A 81 -22.21 14.18 -0.24
C GLU A 81 -22.42 13.64 -1.65
N ASN A 82 -22.36 14.53 -2.65
CA ASN A 82 -22.40 14.16 -4.06
C ASN A 82 -21.26 13.22 -4.48
N CYS A 83 -20.08 13.27 -3.83
CA CYS A 83 -19.00 12.34 -4.12
C CYS A 83 -19.35 10.91 -3.68
N PHE A 84 -19.99 10.76 -2.51
CA PHE A 84 -20.54 9.46 -2.10
C PHE A 84 -21.60 8.97 -3.08
N ASP A 85 -22.55 9.83 -3.46
CA ASP A 85 -23.65 9.49 -4.35
C ASP A 85 -23.17 9.07 -5.74
N ASP A 86 -22.17 9.79 -6.29
CA ASP A 86 -21.53 9.43 -7.57
C ASP A 86 -20.98 7.99 -7.50
N ILE A 87 -20.23 7.65 -6.45
CA ILE A 87 -19.60 6.33 -6.30
C ILE A 87 -20.64 5.23 -6.04
N ILE A 88 -21.64 5.49 -5.20
CA ILE A 88 -22.73 4.55 -4.93
C ILE A 88 -23.55 4.31 -6.22
N SER A 89 -23.80 5.34 -7.03
CA SER A 89 -24.48 5.19 -8.32
C SER A 89 -23.69 4.31 -9.28
N MET A 90 -22.36 4.47 -9.37
CA MET A 90 -21.51 3.62 -10.21
C MET A 90 -21.62 2.14 -9.86
N LEU A 91 -21.75 1.86 -8.56
CA LEU A 91 -21.95 0.53 -8.00
C LEU A 91 -23.35 -0.02 -8.28
N LYS A 92 -24.40 0.81 -8.16
CA LYS A 92 -25.78 0.44 -8.51
C LYS A 92 -25.94 0.12 -10.01
N ASP A 93 -25.19 0.83 -10.85
CA ASP A 93 -25.19 0.64 -12.31
C ASP A 93 -24.24 -0.49 -12.77
N TYR A 94 -23.56 -1.16 -11.84
CA TYR A 94 -22.65 -2.25 -12.16
C TYR A 94 -23.42 -3.50 -12.56
N ASP A 95 -23.35 -3.81 -13.85
CA ASP A 95 -23.51 -5.15 -14.39
C ASP A 95 -22.11 -5.72 -14.67
N GLU A 96 -21.91 -7.04 -14.58
CA GLU A 96 -20.59 -7.69 -14.63
C GLU A 96 -19.79 -7.37 -15.90
N ASN A 97 -20.48 -6.89 -16.95
CA ASN A 97 -19.91 -6.46 -18.23
C ASN A 97 -20.11 -4.97 -18.56
N SER A 98 -20.48 -4.14 -17.59
CA SER A 98 -20.83 -2.73 -17.78
C SER A 98 -19.60 -1.88 -18.13
N LEU A 99 -19.41 -1.62 -19.43
CA LEU A 99 -18.52 -0.57 -19.94
C LEU A 99 -18.89 0.80 -19.33
N GLU A 100 -20.15 0.99 -18.97
CA GLU A 100 -20.67 2.22 -18.38
C GLU A 100 -20.08 2.50 -17.00
N THR A 101 -20.02 1.53 -16.08
CA THR A 101 -19.40 1.70 -14.75
C THR A 101 -17.92 2.04 -14.90
N LYS A 102 -17.21 1.38 -15.82
CA LYS A 102 -15.80 1.67 -16.12
C LYS A 102 -15.61 3.12 -16.58
N ASN A 103 -16.44 3.58 -17.53
CA ASN A 103 -16.40 4.94 -18.04
C ASN A 103 -16.75 5.99 -16.97
N LYS A 104 -17.75 5.72 -16.12
CA LYS A 104 -18.13 6.61 -15.01
C LYS A 104 -17.00 6.73 -13.98
N LEU A 105 -16.38 5.62 -13.60
CA LEU A 105 -15.26 5.62 -12.66
C LEU A 105 -14.02 6.30 -13.24
N GLU A 106 -13.69 6.03 -14.51
CA GLU A 106 -12.60 6.70 -15.19
C GLU A 106 -12.84 8.22 -15.30
N LYS A 107 -14.07 8.64 -15.60
CA LYS A 107 -14.45 10.06 -15.57
C LYS A 107 -14.30 10.65 -14.17
N TYR A 108 -14.72 9.94 -13.13
CA TYR A 108 -14.57 10.39 -11.74
C TYR A 108 -13.09 10.60 -11.39
N LEU A 109 -12.22 9.62 -11.67
CA LEU A 109 -10.77 9.72 -11.45
C LEU A 109 -10.16 10.94 -12.17
N ASN A 110 -10.52 11.16 -13.43
CA ASN A 110 -9.97 12.26 -14.23
C ASN A 110 -10.49 13.64 -13.81
N THR A 111 -11.73 13.74 -13.31
CA THR A 111 -12.41 15.04 -13.08
C THR A 111 -12.49 15.44 -11.61
N ARG A 112 -12.62 14.47 -10.70
CA ARG A 112 -12.84 14.70 -9.26
C ARG A 112 -11.57 14.51 -8.44
N CYS A 113 -10.69 13.56 -8.78
CA CYS A 113 -9.49 13.27 -8.00
C CYS A 113 -8.28 14.09 -8.47
N THR A 114 -7.12 13.90 -7.81
CA THR A 114 -5.81 14.47 -8.21
C THR A 114 -5.30 13.97 -9.56
N SER A 115 -6.15 13.22 -10.25
CA SER A 115 -5.94 12.50 -11.48
C SER A 115 -4.99 11.32 -11.31
N TRP A 116 -3.85 11.37 -10.60
CA TRP A 116 -2.89 10.26 -10.58
C TRP A 116 -1.95 10.28 -9.36
N SER A 117 -2.43 9.87 -8.18
CA SER A 117 -1.53 9.49 -7.09
C SER A 117 -0.77 8.24 -7.54
N VAL A 118 0.48 8.40 -8.02
CA VAL A 118 1.28 7.31 -8.57
C VAL A 118 2.62 7.21 -7.86
N SER A 119 3.06 5.98 -7.65
CA SER A 119 4.41 5.66 -7.19
C SER A 119 5.27 5.21 -8.36
N GLY A 120 6.42 5.86 -8.50
CA GLY A 120 7.40 5.52 -9.51
C GLY A 120 8.27 4.33 -9.13
N ALA A 121 9.09 3.88 -10.08
CA ALA A 121 9.99 2.74 -9.93
C ALA A 121 10.88 2.77 -8.68
N MET A 122 11.37 3.95 -8.27
CA MET A 122 12.22 4.09 -7.08
C MET A 122 11.47 3.74 -5.78
N GLU A 123 10.19 4.10 -5.70
CA GLU A 123 9.35 3.79 -4.54
C GLU A 123 8.92 2.31 -4.53
N LEU A 124 8.90 1.68 -5.70
CA LEU A 124 8.62 0.24 -5.87
C LEU A 124 9.85 -0.63 -5.62
N ALA A 125 11.05 -0.13 -5.87
CA ALA A 125 12.33 -0.83 -5.75
C ALA A 125 12.79 -0.99 -4.29
N LYS A 126 11.93 -1.60 -3.47
CA LYS A 126 12.16 -1.85 -2.03
C LYS A 126 11.77 -3.28 -1.65
N PRO A 127 12.27 -3.78 -0.50
CA PRO A 127 11.88 -5.09 0.01
C PRO A 127 10.38 -5.18 0.30
N MET A 128 9.74 -6.23 -0.21
CA MET A 128 8.34 -6.56 0.00
C MET A 128 8.18 -8.06 0.29
N PHE A 129 7.20 -8.43 1.10
CA PHE A 129 7.04 -9.77 1.65
C PHE A 129 5.74 -10.42 1.21
N ARG A 130 5.75 -11.75 1.16
CA ARG A 130 4.57 -12.59 0.95
C ARG A 130 4.62 -13.80 1.86
N ALA A 131 3.44 -14.28 2.22
CA ALA A 131 3.25 -15.45 3.06
C ALA A 131 2.37 -16.45 2.31
N ARG A 132 2.64 -17.72 2.51
CA ARG A 132 1.78 -18.81 2.07
C ARG A 132 1.63 -19.80 3.22
N ARG A 133 0.41 -20.26 3.46
CA ARG A 133 0.13 -21.29 4.46
C ARG A 133 1.00 -22.52 4.21
N VAL A 134 1.63 -23.07 5.25
CA VAL A 134 2.42 -24.30 5.20
C VAL A 134 1.58 -25.44 4.61
N GLY A 135 2.17 -26.19 3.68
CA GLY A 135 1.51 -27.28 2.99
C GLY A 135 2.50 -28.26 2.37
N THR A 136 2.01 -29.15 1.51
CA THR A 136 2.78 -30.24 0.90
C THR A 136 3.56 -29.82 -0.37
N TYR A 137 3.89 -28.54 -0.50
CA TYR A 137 4.52 -28.00 -1.71
C TYR A 137 6.05 -27.93 -1.60
N GLY A 138 6.71 -27.74 -2.75
CA GLY A 138 8.17 -27.72 -2.85
C GLY A 138 8.81 -26.52 -2.12
N ARG A 139 10.10 -26.66 -1.80
CA ARG A 139 10.87 -25.60 -1.13
C ARG A 139 11.54 -24.64 -2.13
N HIS A 140 10.73 -23.99 -2.97
CA HIS A 140 11.20 -23.04 -4.01
C HIS A 140 10.27 -21.84 -4.18
N ILE A 141 10.76 -20.80 -4.85
CA ILE A 141 10.08 -19.50 -4.95
C ILE A 141 8.76 -19.54 -5.71
N HIS A 142 8.59 -20.42 -6.71
CA HIS A 142 7.33 -20.54 -7.48
C HIS A 142 6.14 -20.85 -6.59
N GLU A 143 6.35 -21.60 -5.51
CA GLU A 143 5.31 -21.89 -4.53
C GLU A 143 4.94 -20.66 -3.71
N LEU A 144 5.81 -19.67 -3.60
CA LEU A 144 5.52 -18.42 -2.89
C LEU A 144 5.20 -17.27 -3.87
N TYR A 145 5.17 -17.52 -5.17
CA TYR A 145 5.03 -16.50 -6.20
C TYR A 145 3.57 -16.22 -6.58
N HIS A 146 2.85 -17.16 -7.20
CA HIS A 146 1.39 -17.12 -7.36
C HIS A 146 0.87 -18.55 -7.59
N VAL A 147 -0.45 -18.74 -7.62
CA VAL A 147 -1.02 -20.03 -8.03
C VAL A 147 -0.79 -20.19 -9.54
N PRO A 148 -0.26 -21.33 -10.03
CA PRO A 148 -0.03 -21.56 -11.46
C PRO A 148 -1.23 -21.17 -12.32
N PHE A 149 -0.98 -20.63 -13.52
CA PHE A 149 -2.06 -20.29 -14.46
C PHE A 149 -2.92 -21.51 -14.85
N THR A 150 -2.32 -22.71 -14.86
CA THR A 150 -3.02 -23.99 -15.05
C THR A 150 -3.94 -24.40 -13.90
N ARG A 151 -3.89 -23.71 -12.74
CA ARG A 151 -4.62 -24.04 -11.52
C ARG A 151 -5.44 -22.87 -10.97
N THR A 152 -5.87 -21.97 -11.86
CA THR A 152 -6.70 -20.80 -11.51
C THR A 152 -8.08 -21.19 -10.96
N ASP A 153 -8.52 -22.43 -11.17
CA ASP A 153 -9.71 -23.02 -10.56
C ASP A 153 -9.64 -23.10 -9.02
N LEU A 154 -8.43 -23.03 -8.46
CA LEU A 154 -8.20 -23.01 -7.01
C LEU A 154 -8.31 -21.62 -6.40
N LEU A 155 -8.34 -20.57 -7.23
CA LEU A 155 -8.40 -19.19 -6.79
C LEU A 155 -9.83 -18.76 -6.48
N SER A 156 -9.93 -17.86 -5.51
CA SER A 156 -11.11 -17.01 -5.29
C SER A 156 -10.82 -15.60 -5.80
N ASP A 157 -11.87 -14.80 -5.90
CA ASP A 157 -11.71 -13.37 -6.13
C ASP A 157 -10.97 -12.74 -4.94
N GLU A 158 -10.00 -11.90 -5.26
CA GLU A 158 -9.26 -11.06 -4.33
C GLU A 158 -9.65 -9.59 -4.55
N ARG A 159 -9.25 -8.70 -3.63
CA ARG A 159 -9.69 -7.30 -3.67
C ARG A 159 -9.47 -6.64 -5.03
N PHE A 160 -8.31 -6.86 -5.65
CA PHE A 160 -7.93 -6.19 -6.90
C PHE A 160 -7.86 -7.14 -8.10
N SER A 161 -8.19 -8.43 -7.93
CA SER A 161 -8.17 -9.40 -9.02
C SER A 161 -9.33 -10.37 -8.95
N SER A 162 -9.83 -10.79 -10.12
CA SER A 162 -10.71 -11.94 -10.21
C SER A 162 -9.88 -13.23 -10.20
N LYS A 163 -10.52 -14.36 -9.88
CA LYS A 163 -9.90 -15.69 -9.93
C LYS A 163 -9.22 -16.03 -11.27
N GLU A 164 -9.68 -15.43 -12.36
CA GLU A 164 -9.19 -15.66 -13.73
C GLU A 164 -7.88 -14.90 -14.02
N LYS A 165 -7.56 -13.87 -13.25
CA LYS A 165 -6.41 -12.98 -13.46
C LYS A 165 -5.60 -12.89 -12.17
N PRO A 166 -4.86 -13.95 -11.79
CA PRO A 166 -4.07 -13.95 -10.57
C PRO A 166 -3.07 -12.79 -10.53
N MET A 167 -2.95 -12.18 -9.36
CA MET A 167 -2.00 -11.11 -9.10
C MET A 167 -1.01 -11.49 -7.99
N LEU A 168 0.12 -10.79 -7.96
CA LEU A 168 1.11 -10.89 -6.89
C LEU A 168 0.78 -9.86 -5.81
N TYR A 169 0.30 -10.34 -4.66
CA TYR A 169 0.06 -9.53 -3.46
C TYR A 169 1.27 -9.58 -2.53
N LEU A 170 1.82 -8.41 -2.20
CA LEU A 170 2.96 -8.25 -1.32
C LEU A 170 2.67 -7.18 -0.26
N SER A 171 3.29 -7.31 0.91
CA SER A 171 3.23 -6.29 1.98
C SER A 171 4.63 -5.77 2.31
N GLU A 172 4.75 -4.56 2.82
CA GLU A 172 6.04 -4.02 3.26
C GLU A 172 6.62 -4.77 4.47
N THR A 173 5.84 -5.56 5.21
CA THR A 173 6.28 -6.36 6.36
C THR A 173 5.64 -7.75 6.40
N ILE A 174 6.27 -8.71 7.08
CA ILE A 174 5.69 -10.00 7.45
C ILE A 174 4.47 -9.81 8.34
N GLU A 175 4.49 -8.88 9.30
CA GLU A 175 3.30 -8.53 10.11
C GLU A 175 2.12 -8.14 9.21
N GLY A 176 2.34 -7.22 8.26
CA GLY A 176 1.31 -6.80 7.32
C GLY A 176 0.82 -7.96 6.44
N THR A 177 1.72 -8.84 6.03
CA THR A 177 1.37 -10.03 5.26
C THR A 177 0.50 -11.01 6.05
N LEU A 178 0.84 -11.29 7.32
CA LEU A 178 0.05 -12.14 8.20
C LEU A 178 -1.34 -11.54 8.46
N HIS A 179 -1.40 -10.22 8.54
CA HIS A 179 -2.65 -9.50 8.72
C HIS A 179 -3.57 -9.52 7.50
N GLU A 180 -3.02 -9.40 6.29
CA GLU A 180 -3.79 -9.55 5.05
C GLU A 180 -4.28 -10.99 4.85
N THR A 181 -3.45 -11.98 5.22
CA THR A 181 -3.75 -13.42 5.02
C THR A 181 -4.51 -14.09 6.16
N HIS A 182 -4.64 -13.45 7.31
CA HIS A 182 -5.25 -13.98 8.55
C HIS A 182 -4.60 -15.29 9.02
N LEU A 183 -3.31 -15.45 8.73
CA LEU A 183 -2.51 -16.59 9.18
C LEU A 183 -1.81 -16.24 10.49
N LYS A 184 -1.56 -17.24 11.33
CA LYS A 184 -0.57 -17.13 12.39
C LYS A 184 0.83 -17.31 11.83
N PHE A 185 1.83 -16.84 12.58
CA PHE A 185 3.22 -16.92 12.15
C PHE A 185 3.66 -18.36 11.83
N GLU A 186 3.38 -19.30 12.75
CA GLU A 186 3.74 -20.71 12.64
C GLU A 186 3.02 -21.47 11.51
N GLU A 187 1.96 -20.87 10.95
CA GLU A 187 1.14 -21.47 9.89
C GLU A 187 1.63 -21.07 8.49
N ALA A 188 2.67 -20.25 8.37
CA ALA A 188 3.10 -19.68 7.10
C ALA A 188 4.59 -19.87 6.79
N ASN A 189 4.89 -20.03 5.50
CA ASN A 189 6.21 -19.84 4.91
C ASN A 189 6.27 -18.46 4.26
N TYR A 190 7.48 -17.88 4.15
CA TYR A 190 7.65 -16.49 3.72
C TYR A 190 8.60 -16.36 2.55
N ALA A 191 8.36 -15.34 1.74
CA ALA A 191 9.27 -14.92 0.68
C ALA A 191 9.43 -13.41 0.70
N LEU A 192 10.64 -12.98 0.33
CA LEU A 192 10.97 -11.61 0.00
C LEU A 192 11.00 -11.46 -1.51
N PHE A 193 10.44 -10.36 -2.00
CA PHE A 193 10.51 -9.89 -3.37
C PHE A 193 11.09 -8.46 -3.36
N VAL A 194 12.17 -8.25 -4.10
CA VAL A 194 12.75 -6.92 -4.33
C VAL A 194 12.70 -6.64 -5.83
N PRO A 195 11.80 -5.75 -6.31
CA PRO A 195 11.72 -5.42 -7.73
C PRO A 195 13.04 -4.86 -8.25
N LYS A 196 13.53 -5.41 -9.37
CA LYS A 196 14.72 -4.91 -10.06
C LYS A 196 14.39 -3.57 -10.70
N PHE A 197 15.07 -2.50 -10.28
CA PHE A 197 14.78 -1.15 -10.76
C PHE A 197 14.92 -1.09 -12.29
N SER A 198 15.91 -1.76 -12.86
CA SER A 198 16.11 -1.90 -14.32
C SER A 198 14.89 -2.42 -15.07
N ASP A 199 14.10 -3.29 -14.46
CA ASP A 199 12.94 -3.91 -15.10
C ASP A 199 11.66 -3.09 -14.85
N PHE A 200 11.64 -2.30 -13.77
CA PHE A 200 10.51 -1.48 -13.36
C PHE A 200 10.69 0.02 -13.62
N TYR A 201 11.81 0.50 -14.20
CA TYR A 201 12.13 1.93 -14.29
C TYR A 201 11.09 2.80 -15.02
N ARG A 202 10.32 2.22 -15.95
CA ARG A 202 9.19 2.87 -16.65
C ARG A 202 7.83 2.56 -16.06
N SER A 203 7.79 1.66 -15.07
CA SER A 203 6.56 1.26 -14.42
C SER A 203 6.15 2.28 -13.38
N VAL A 204 4.85 2.56 -13.35
CA VAL A 204 4.20 3.35 -12.31
C VAL A 204 3.03 2.55 -11.76
N SER A 205 2.86 2.59 -10.44
CA SER A 205 1.72 1.96 -9.78
C SER A 205 0.76 3.04 -9.29
N TYR A 206 -0.53 2.74 -9.33
CA TYR A 206 -1.56 3.64 -8.81
C TYR A 206 -1.67 3.51 -7.29
N ASN A 207 -1.72 4.63 -6.57
CA ASN A 207 -1.70 4.67 -5.11
C ASN A 207 -3.10 4.94 -4.56
N ILE A 208 -3.65 3.95 -3.89
CA ILE A 208 -4.88 4.04 -3.09
C ILE A 208 -4.44 4.25 -1.63
N ASN A 209 -4.10 5.49 -1.28
CA ASN A 209 -3.63 5.86 0.05
C ASN A 209 -4.50 6.96 0.69
N ASN A 210 -4.33 7.13 2.00
CA ASN A 210 -4.97 8.20 2.75
C ASN A 210 -4.14 9.49 2.63
N SER A 211 -4.06 10.03 1.41
CA SER A 211 -3.31 11.25 1.11
C SER A 211 -3.79 12.44 1.94
N MET A 212 -5.09 12.48 2.29
CA MET A 212 -5.65 13.50 3.17
C MET A 212 -4.97 13.52 4.54
N GLN A 213 -4.88 12.38 5.22
CA GLN A 213 -4.21 12.29 6.52
C GLN A 213 -2.74 12.69 6.44
N THR A 214 -2.02 12.23 5.41
CA THR A 214 -0.60 12.54 5.22
C THR A 214 -0.37 14.04 5.01
N ASN A 215 -1.13 14.66 4.10
CA ASN A 215 -0.99 16.09 3.81
C ASN A 215 -1.36 16.97 4.99
N LEU A 216 -2.45 16.65 5.71
CA LEU A 216 -2.82 17.34 6.94
C LEU A 216 -1.72 17.23 8.01
N SER A 217 -1.13 16.04 8.17
CA SER A 217 -0.04 15.83 9.13
C SER A 217 1.20 16.67 8.81
N LEU A 218 1.56 16.80 7.53
CA LEU A 218 2.67 17.65 7.08
C LEU A 218 2.39 19.13 7.35
N ILE A 219 1.17 19.59 7.02
CA ILE A 219 0.72 20.96 7.30
C ILE A 219 0.85 21.29 8.78
N PHE A 220 0.34 20.41 9.65
CA PHE A 220 0.44 20.63 11.09
C PHE A 220 1.87 20.57 11.61
N MET A 221 2.74 19.75 11.00
CA MET A 221 4.16 19.73 11.34
C MET A 221 4.84 21.05 10.97
N ASP A 222 4.61 21.57 9.76
CA ASP A 222 5.18 22.83 9.30
C ASP A 222 4.67 24.02 10.14
N ALA A 223 3.37 24.02 10.46
CA ALA A 223 2.78 25.03 11.34
C ALA A 223 3.41 25.03 12.75
N ARG A 224 3.67 23.85 13.32
CA ARG A 224 4.40 23.71 14.61
C ARG A 224 5.83 24.25 14.55
N GLN A 225 6.45 24.30 13.38
CA GLN A 225 7.78 24.89 13.19
C GLN A 225 7.72 26.41 12.99
N GLY A 226 6.55 27.04 13.16
CA GLY A 226 6.35 28.48 13.01
C GLY A 226 6.28 28.93 11.54
N CYS A 227 6.13 27.99 10.60
CA CYS A 227 5.98 28.33 9.19
C CYS A 227 4.60 28.97 8.95
N LYS A 228 4.59 30.21 8.43
CA LYS A 228 3.36 30.84 7.94
C LYS A 228 2.92 30.16 6.64
N MET A 229 2.06 29.16 6.75
CA MET A 229 1.51 28.48 5.59
C MET A 229 0.64 29.44 4.79
N LYS A 230 0.96 29.65 3.51
CA LYS A 230 0.09 30.40 2.60
C LYS A 230 -0.83 29.42 1.88
N TYR A 231 -2.01 29.18 2.43
CA TYR A 231 -3.00 28.25 1.85
C TYR A 231 -3.54 28.69 0.47
N ASP A 232 -3.42 29.99 0.16
CA ASP A 232 -3.77 30.60 -1.14
C ASP A 232 -2.61 30.62 -2.15
N ASN A 233 -1.49 29.97 -1.87
CA ASN A 233 -0.39 29.91 -2.83
C ASN A 233 -0.62 28.75 -3.82
N GLY A 234 -0.37 28.99 -5.11
CA GLY A 234 -0.49 27.97 -6.15
C GLY A 234 0.64 26.95 -6.20
N PHE A 235 1.57 27.00 -5.24
CA PHE A 235 2.77 26.15 -5.17
C PHE A 235 2.63 25.00 -4.17
N SER A 236 1.74 25.12 -3.18
CA SER A 236 1.47 24.08 -2.18
C SER A 236 0.60 22.99 -2.78
N THR A 237 1.06 21.74 -2.70
CA THR A 237 0.34 20.56 -3.19
C THR A 237 -1.05 20.46 -2.55
N PHE A 238 -1.14 20.70 -1.25
CA PHE A 238 -2.40 20.85 -0.51
C PHE A 238 -2.76 22.35 -0.33
N SER A 239 -3.78 22.80 -1.04
CA SER A 239 -4.25 24.20 -1.09
C SER A 239 -5.75 24.26 -1.35
N LYS A 240 -6.37 25.45 -1.27
CA LYS A 240 -7.79 25.65 -1.66
C LYS A 240 -8.11 25.10 -3.04
N ARG A 241 -7.15 25.09 -3.96
CA ARG A 241 -7.35 24.66 -5.35
C ARG A 241 -7.45 23.13 -5.50
N ASN A 242 -6.81 22.38 -4.60
CA ASN A 242 -6.70 20.93 -4.71
C ASN A 242 -7.44 20.18 -3.58
N ILE A 243 -7.96 20.89 -2.57
CA ILE A 243 -8.66 20.28 -1.43
C ILE A 243 -9.81 19.38 -1.86
N ASP A 244 -10.61 19.81 -2.85
CA ASP A 244 -11.71 19.03 -3.41
C ASP A 244 -11.19 17.69 -3.94
N ARG A 245 -10.07 17.73 -4.65
CA ARG A 245 -9.47 16.53 -5.22
C ARG A 245 -9.02 15.54 -4.15
N TYR A 246 -8.41 16.02 -3.07
CA TYR A 246 -8.03 15.19 -1.94
C TYR A 246 -9.24 14.64 -1.18
N LEU A 247 -10.29 15.43 -1.02
CA LEU A 247 -11.53 15.01 -0.38
C LEU A 247 -12.26 13.92 -1.20
N ALA A 248 -12.41 14.11 -2.52
CA ALA A 248 -12.99 13.09 -3.40
C ALA A 248 -12.16 11.79 -3.44
N GLU A 249 -10.83 11.93 -3.50
CA GLU A 249 -9.91 10.78 -3.45
C GLU A 249 -9.96 10.07 -2.10
N PHE A 250 -10.12 10.80 -0.99
CA PHE A 250 -10.32 10.22 0.33
C PHE A 250 -11.63 9.43 0.42
N VAL A 251 -12.76 9.97 -0.05
CA VAL A 251 -14.03 9.22 -0.08
C VAL A 251 -13.88 7.94 -0.91
N LEU A 252 -13.27 8.04 -2.11
CA LEU A 252 -13.00 6.90 -2.95
C LEU A 252 -12.11 5.86 -2.25
N TYR A 253 -11.00 6.29 -1.65
CA TYR A 253 -10.11 5.45 -0.84
C TYR A 253 -10.86 4.70 0.25
N GLN A 254 -11.76 5.39 0.99
CA GLN A 254 -12.52 4.74 2.06
C GLN A 254 -13.45 3.64 1.54
N ILE A 255 -14.06 3.84 0.37
CA ILE A 255 -14.97 2.86 -0.25
C ILE A 255 -14.18 1.70 -0.86
N LEU A 256 -13.08 1.95 -1.57
CA LEU A 256 -12.25 0.89 -2.18
C LEU A 256 -11.63 -0.06 -1.17
N LEU A 257 -11.29 0.47 0.01
CA LEU A 257 -10.73 -0.30 1.12
C LEU A 257 -11.76 -0.59 2.20
N PHE A 258 -13.03 -0.77 1.82
CA PHE A 258 -14.04 -1.23 2.77
C PHE A 258 -13.66 -2.64 3.26
N PRO A 259 -13.64 -2.87 4.60
CA PRO A 259 -13.31 -4.18 5.14
C PRO A 259 -14.37 -5.23 4.75
N VAL A 260 -13.92 -6.45 4.54
CA VAL A 260 -14.79 -7.63 4.34
C VAL A 260 -14.81 -8.40 5.65
N CYS A 261 -16.00 -8.77 6.15
CA CYS A 261 -16.10 -9.53 7.39
C CYS A 261 -15.63 -10.99 7.21
N ASP A 262 -15.25 -11.62 8.32
CA ASP A 262 -14.74 -12.99 8.32
C ASP A 262 -15.80 -14.03 7.95
N GLU A 263 -17.08 -13.71 8.13
CA GLU A 263 -18.18 -14.62 7.79
C GLU A 263 -18.39 -14.72 6.28
N CYS A 264 -18.39 -13.59 5.56
CA CYS A 264 -18.49 -13.62 4.09
C CYS A 264 -17.29 -14.35 3.46
N ARG A 265 -16.13 -14.41 4.13
CA ARG A 265 -14.91 -15.06 3.62
C ARG A 265 -15.01 -16.57 3.46
N LYS A 266 -15.98 -17.21 4.12
CA LYS A 266 -16.13 -18.66 4.10
C LYS A 266 -16.77 -19.20 2.82
N ASP A 267 -17.54 -18.39 2.11
CA ASP A 267 -18.38 -18.86 0.99
C ASP A 267 -17.73 -18.74 -0.40
N LYS A 268 -16.47 -18.28 -0.50
CA LYS A 268 -15.77 -18.08 -1.80
C LYS A 268 -16.59 -17.27 -2.83
N ALA A 269 -17.61 -16.54 -2.39
CA ALA A 269 -18.49 -15.77 -3.23
C ALA A 269 -17.84 -14.43 -3.57
N LYS A 270 -18.24 -13.86 -4.70
CA LYS A 270 -17.83 -12.53 -5.16
C LYS A 270 -18.24 -11.50 -4.10
N TYR A 271 -17.25 -10.85 -3.48
CA TYR A 271 -17.49 -9.83 -2.46
C TYR A 271 -17.93 -8.52 -3.13
N PRO A 272 -19.10 -7.96 -2.78
CA PRO A 272 -19.55 -6.66 -3.32
C PRO A 272 -18.50 -5.55 -3.16
N GLN A 273 -17.75 -5.58 -2.06
CA GLN A 273 -16.66 -4.66 -1.72
C GLN A 273 -15.50 -4.72 -2.73
N TYR A 274 -15.36 -5.80 -3.50
CA TYR A 274 -14.26 -5.99 -4.46
C TYR A 274 -14.60 -5.49 -5.86
N ILE A 275 -15.88 -5.19 -6.15
CA ILE A 275 -16.33 -4.76 -7.47
C ILE A 275 -15.56 -3.52 -7.96
N LEU A 276 -15.63 -2.39 -7.23
CA LEU A 276 -14.93 -1.17 -7.65
C LEU A 276 -13.40 -1.32 -7.63
N PRO A 277 -12.78 -1.91 -6.59
CA PRO A 277 -11.34 -2.22 -6.61
C PRO A 277 -10.87 -2.99 -7.86
N GLN A 278 -11.58 -4.04 -8.25
CA GLN A 278 -11.27 -4.81 -9.47
C GLN A 278 -11.46 -3.96 -10.73
N VAL A 279 -12.53 -3.17 -10.81
CA VAL A 279 -12.76 -2.24 -11.93
C VAL A 279 -11.64 -1.20 -12.04
N ILE A 280 -11.15 -0.67 -10.92
CA ILE A 280 -9.97 0.22 -10.92
C ILE A 280 -8.75 -0.49 -11.47
N MET A 281 -8.47 -1.71 -11.03
CA MET A 281 -7.32 -2.46 -11.53
C MET A 281 -7.38 -2.66 -13.04
N GLU A 282 -8.56 -2.90 -13.60
CA GLU A 282 -8.73 -2.98 -15.06
C GLU A 282 -8.44 -1.65 -15.77
N ILE A 283 -8.92 -0.53 -15.23
CA ILE A 283 -8.65 0.81 -15.77
C ILE A 283 -7.14 1.11 -15.71
N MET A 284 -6.49 0.79 -14.59
CA MET A 284 -5.05 0.99 -14.40
C MET A 284 -4.23 0.12 -15.38
N THR A 285 -4.60 -1.15 -15.53
CA THR A 285 -3.94 -2.06 -16.47
C THR A 285 -4.03 -1.54 -17.91
N LYS A 286 -5.20 -1.05 -18.35
CA LYS A 286 -5.38 -0.43 -19.68
C LYS A 286 -4.51 0.80 -19.90
N ARG A 287 -4.09 1.46 -18.82
CA ARG A 287 -3.21 2.64 -18.82
C ARG A 287 -1.73 2.28 -18.65
N ASN A 288 -1.36 1.01 -18.78
CA ASN A 288 0.00 0.51 -18.58
C ASN A 288 0.55 0.74 -17.16
N MET A 289 -0.34 0.77 -16.16
CA MET A 289 0.04 0.78 -14.75
C MET A 289 -0.09 -0.65 -14.21
N PRO A 290 1.01 -1.42 -14.08
CA PRO A 290 0.93 -2.84 -13.77
C PRO A 290 0.55 -3.13 -12.32
N GLY A 291 0.46 -2.13 -11.46
CA GLY A 291 0.22 -2.34 -10.04
C GLY A 291 -0.60 -1.28 -9.34
N ILE A 292 -1.08 -1.67 -8.16
CA ILE A 292 -1.76 -0.82 -7.19
C ILE A 292 -0.99 -0.91 -5.86
N ILE A 293 -0.69 0.24 -5.28
CA ILE A 293 -0.26 0.36 -3.88
C ILE A 293 -1.47 0.72 -3.05
N TYR A 294 -1.68 0.05 -1.93
CA TYR A 294 -2.82 0.30 -1.04
C TYR A 294 -2.45 0.08 0.43
N HIS A 295 -3.14 0.74 1.35
CA HIS A 295 -3.03 0.42 2.77
C HIS A 295 -3.90 -0.79 3.14
N SER A 296 -3.50 -1.55 4.15
CA SER A 296 -4.34 -2.63 4.67
C SER A 296 -5.72 -2.10 5.10
N ALA A 297 -6.79 -2.71 4.58
CA ALA A 297 -8.17 -2.37 4.98
C ALA A 297 -8.44 -2.76 6.45
N ASN A 298 -7.67 -3.71 6.96
CA ASN A 298 -7.67 -4.11 8.34
C ASN A 298 -6.59 -3.24 9.05
N GLY A 299 -6.87 -2.58 10.16
CA GLY A 299 -5.83 -1.79 10.86
C GLY A 299 -4.78 -2.69 11.54
N ILE A 300 -3.48 -2.42 11.38
CA ILE A 300 -2.41 -3.10 12.15
C ILE A 300 -2.40 -2.52 13.57
N CYS A 301 -3.01 -3.23 14.52
CA CYS A 301 -3.30 -2.73 15.87
C CYS A 301 -2.05 -2.50 16.76
N ASN A 302 -0.87 -2.99 16.37
CA ASN A 302 0.32 -3.03 17.24
C ASN A 302 1.35 -1.92 16.98
N ARG A 303 1.12 -1.05 15.99
CA ARG A 303 2.01 0.07 15.69
C ARG A 303 1.54 1.32 16.45
N GLY A 304 2.39 1.85 17.32
CA GLY A 304 2.10 3.09 18.05
C GLY A 304 1.86 4.27 17.07
N TYR A 305 1.33 5.38 17.57
CA TYR A 305 0.82 6.49 16.73
C TYR A 305 1.76 7.69 16.60
N ASP A 306 3.06 7.46 16.35
CA ASP A 306 4.01 8.55 16.06
C ASP A 306 4.24 8.68 14.56
N GLN A 307 4.59 9.87 14.11
CA GLN A 307 4.78 10.25 12.70
C GLN A 307 5.83 9.40 11.95
N TYR A 308 6.68 8.65 12.68
CA TYR A 308 7.63 7.67 12.15
C TYR A 308 7.04 6.25 11.96
N LYS A 309 5.82 5.98 12.44
CA LYS A 309 5.27 4.63 12.63
C LYS A 309 4.35 4.13 11.50
N ASN A 310 3.97 4.99 10.56
CA ASN A 310 3.29 4.62 9.30
C ASN A 310 4.26 4.27 8.16
N GLN A 311 5.57 4.32 8.41
CA GLN A 311 6.55 3.74 7.49
C GLN A 311 6.29 2.22 7.48
N TYR A 312 6.14 1.62 6.30
CA TYR A 312 5.93 0.17 6.11
C TYR A 312 4.48 -0.39 6.27
N ASP A 313 3.43 0.40 6.02
CA ASP A 313 2.01 -0.06 6.03
C ASP A 313 1.39 -0.17 4.61
N ASN A 314 2.21 -0.12 3.57
CA ASN A 314 1.74 -0.33 2.20
C ASN A 314 1.77 -1.80 1.81
N ASN A 315 0.74 -2.18 1.06
CA ASN A 315 0.68 -3.38 0.26
C ASN A 315 0.84 -3.01 -1.21
N LEU A 316 1.44 -3.91 -1.99
CA LEU A 316 1.61 -3.80 -3.42
C LEU A 316 0.94 -5.00 -4.08
N CYS A 317 0.02 -4.72 -5.00
CA CYS A 317 -0.60 -5.70 -5.86
C CYS A 317 -0.06 -5.50 -7.28
N LEU A 318 0.56 -6.52 -7.88
CA LEU A 318 1.10 -6.47 -9.24
C LEU A 318 0.38 -7.46 -10.16
N ASN A 319 0.04 -6.99 -11.36
CA ASN A 319 -0.47 -7.84 -12.42
C ASN A 319 0.65 -8.71 -12.95
N ILE A 320 0.39 -10.01 -13.06
CA ILE A 320 1.35 -10.98 -13.57
C ILE A 320 0.98 -11.26 -15.03
N PRO A 321 1.86 -10.98 -16.00
CA PRO A 321 1.57 -11.29 -17.38
C PRO A 321 1.35 -12.81 -17.56
N GLU A 322 0.30 -13.18 -18.29
CA GLU A 322 -0.10 -14.57 -18.50
C GLU A 322 1.03 -15.43 -19.08
N ALA A 323 1.06 -16.70 -18.65
CA ALA A 323 1.98 -17.74 -19.09
C ALA A 323 1.31 -19.12 -18.97
N GLU A 324 1.98 -20.19 -19.41
CA GLU A 324 1.44 -21.55 -19.31
C GLU A 324 1.30 -22.00 -17.84
N GLU A 325 2.40 -21.95 -17.07
CA GLU A 325 2.39 -22.31 -15.64
C GLU A 325 2.78 -21.11 -14.77
N TYR A 326 4.01 -20.64 -14.96
CA TYR A 326 4.57 -19.45 -14.32
C TYR A 326 5.24 -18.56 -15.37
N ASN A 327 5.19 -17.24 -15.15
CA ASN A 327 5.94 -16.31 -15.97
C ASN A 327 7.37 -16.17 -15.43
N GLU A 328 8.28 -17.05 -15.85
CA GLU A 328 9.68 -17.04 -15.41
C GLU A 328 10.38 -15.72 -15.69
N GLN A 329 10.09 -15.10 -16.84
CA GLN A 329 10.70 -13.82 -17.20
C GLN A 329 10.31 -12.72 -16.20
N TYR A 330 9.03 -12.66 -15.85
CA TYR A 330 8.53 -11.68 -14.88
C TYR A 330 8.97 -12.00 -13.45
N LEU A 331 9.01 -13.28 -13.05
CA LEU A 331 9.59 -13.68 -11.76
C LEU A 331 11.07 -13.27 -11.65
N ASN A 332 11.83 -13.39 -12.75
CA ASN A 332 13.20 -12.93 -12.82
C ASN A 332 13.35 -11.41 -12.79
N SER A 333 12.27 -10.63 -12.88
CA SER A 333 12.27 -9.19 -12.62
C SER A 333 12.37 -8.83 -11.14
N PHE A 334 12.43 -9.82 -10.26
CA PHE A 334 12.64 -9.64 -8.83
C PHE A 334 13.94 -10.32 -8.39
N PHE A 335 14.58 -9.78 -7.36
CA PHE A 335 15.40 -10.61 -6.48
C PHE A 335 14.49 -11.25 -5.45
N THR A 336 14.71 -12.53 -5.14
CA THR A 336 13.83 -13.27 -4.25
C THR A 336 14.60 -14.06 -3.20
N ALA A 337 14.16 -14.03 -1.95
CA ALA A 337 14.64 -14.93 -0.89
C ALA A 337 13.46 -15.67 -0.29
N VAL A 338 13.67 -16.89 0.21
CA VAL A 338 12.61 -17.72 0.79
C VAL A 338 13.04 -18.22 2.15
N TRP A 339 12.08 -18.27 3.08
CA TRP A 339 12.26 -18.87 4.38
C TRP A 339 11.08 -19.79 4.65
N PHE A 340 11.38 -21.05 4.99
CA PHE A 340 10.39 -22.04 5.36
C PHE A 340 10.44 -22.31 6.86
N GLN A 341 9.30 -22.71 7.43
CA GLN A 341 9.23 -23.07 8.85
C GLN A 341 10.31 -24.09 9.21
N GLY A 342 11.08 -23.76 10.26
CA GLY A 342 12.21 -24.55 10.73
C GLY A 342 13.57 -24.15 10.15
N ASP A 343 13.63 -23.21 9.21
CA ASP A 343 14.89 -22.71 8.67
C ASP A 343 15.68 -21.90 9.70
N SER A 344 17.01 -21.94 9.57
CA SER A 344 17.88 -21.19 10.47
C SER A 344 17.64 -19.69 10.37
N ILE A 345 17.63 -19.02 11.51
CA ILE A 345 17.45 -17.57 11.60
C ILE A 345 18.81 -16.87 11.66
N LYS A 346 18.88 -15.67 11.04
CA LYS A 346 19.98 -14.72 11.17
C LYS A 346 19.62 -13.60 12.12
N THR A 347 20.62 -13.11 12.84
CA THR A 347 20.47 -11.95 13.73
C THR A 347 20.58 -10.63 12.98
N ILE A 348 19.98 -9.58 13.53
CA ILE A 348 20.05 -8.22 12.94
C ILE A 348 21.49 -7.70 12.85
N ASN A 349 22.36 -8.14 13.76
CA ASN A 349 23.78 -7.80 13.74
C ASN A 349 24.53 -8.49 12.60
N GLU A 350 24.19 -9.74 12.26
CA GLU A 350 24.74 -10.42 11.09
C GLU A 350 24.31 -9.72 9.80
N ALA A 351 23.02 -9.39 9.67
CA ALA A 351 22.50 -8.63 8.53
C ALA A 351 23.20 -7.27 8.38
N ARG A 352 23.38 -6.52 9.46
CA ARG A 352 24.14 -5.25 9.46
C ARG A 352 25.58 -5.41 9.05
N LYS A 353 26.26 -6.45 9.55
CA LYS A 353 27.66 -6.72 9.19
C LYS A 353 27.77 -6.98 7.69
N LEU A 354 26.89 -7.82 7.15
CA LEU A 354 26.84 -8.11 5.72
C LEU A 354 26.51 -6.86 4.90
N ARG A 355 25.53 -6.05 5.32
CA ARG A 355 25.19 -4.78 4.68
C ARG A 355 26.40 -3.86 4.57
N LYS A 356 27.14 -3.68 5.67
CA LYS A 356 28.38 -2.88 5.69
C LYS A 356 29.40 -3.43 4.70
N GLU A 357 29.60 -4.75 4.69
CA GLU A 357 30.49 -5.39 3.72
C GLU A 357 30.07 -5.12 2.27
N CYS A 358 28.78 -5.26 1.94
CA CYS A 358 28.23 -4.95 0.62
C CYS A 358 28.48 -3.49 0.21
N VAL A 359 28.29 -2.53 1.13
CA VAL A 359 28.58 -1.11 0.88
C VAL A 359 30.07 -0.88 0.58
N GLU A 360 30.96 -1.50 1.35
CA GLU A 360 32.41 -1.39 1.13
C GLU A 360 32.84 -2.01 -0.22
N ILE A 361 32.25 -3.14 -0.61
CA ILE A 361 32.48 -3.79 -1.91
C ILE A 361 31.98 -2.91 -3.06
N ALA A 362 30.80 -2.30 -2.91
CA ALA A 362 30.19 -1.48 -3.96
C ALA A 362 30.92 -0.15 -4.18
N ARG A 363 31.46 0.47 -3.10
CA ARG A 363 32.11 1.80 -3.13
C ARG A 363 33.09 2.00 -4.30
N PRO A 364 34.11 1.14 -4.52
CA PRO A 364 35.04 1.32 -5.64
C PRO A 364 34.39 1.16 -7.02
N GLN A 365 33.30 0.39 -7.13
CA GLN A 365 32.64 0.12 -8.42
C GLN A 365 31.81 1.32 -8.92
N HIS A 366 31.35 2.20 -8.02
CA HIS A 366 30.52 3.36 -8.37
C HIS A 366 31.13 4.31 -9.39
N GLN A 367 32.47 4.37 -9.50
CA GLN A 367 33.15 5.24 -10.47
C GLN A 367 33.01 4.72 -11.90
N ARG A 368 32.80 3.41 -12.08
CA ARG A 368 32.77 2.74 -13.39
C ARG A 368 31.36 2.27 -13.77
N PHE A 369 30.57 1.82 -12.79
CA PHE A 369 29.26 1.20 -12.99
C PHE A 369 28.13 1.98 -12.32
N ILE A 370 26.92 1.86 -12.88
CA ILE A 370 25.68 2.42 -12.33
C ILE A 370 25.18 1.49 -11.24
N MET A 371 25.64 1.72 -10.01
CA MET A 371 25.30 0.90 -8.84
C MET A 371 24.14 1.48 -8.01
N SER A 372 23.45 2.51 -8.52
CA SER A 372 22.40 3.25 -7.80
C SER A 372 21.31 2.34 -7.23
N ASP A 373 20.90 1.35 -8.01
CA ASP A 373 19.81 0.43 -7.65
C ASP A 373 20.17 -0.37 -6.41
N TYR A 374 21.38 -0.96 -6.42
CA TYR A 374 21.90 -1.73 -5.31
C TYR A 374 22.13 -0.90 -4.05
N THR A 375 22.64 0.33 -4.20
CA THR A 375 22.75 1.27 -3.08
C THR A 375 21.38 1.63 -2.53
N GLY A 376 20.38 1.82 -3.40
CA GLY A 376 18.98 2.01 -3.02
C GLY A 376 18.45 0.85 -2.18
N TYR A 377 18.64 -0.39 -2.63
CA TYR A 377 18.24 -1.59 -1.87
C TYR A 377 18.92 -1.67 -0.49
N LEU A 378 20.23 -1.45 -0.43
CA LEU A 378 20.99 -1.49 0.82
C LEU A 378 20.61 -0.35 1.78
N THR A 379 20.13 0.77 1.26
CA THR A 379 19.63 1.91 2.04
C THR A 379 18.22 1.60 2.57
N ASN A 380 17.34 1.08 1.72
CA ASN A 380 16.00 0.65 2.13
C ASN A 380 16.05 -0.42 3.22
N ILE A 381 16.94 -1.41 3.12
CA ILE A 381 17.14 -2.43 4.16
C ILE A 381 17.67 -1.81 5.47
N GLU A 382 18.61 -0.86 5.40
CA GLU A 382 19.11 -0.17 6.60
C GLU A 382 18.00 0.61 7.30
N MET A 383 17.23 1.40 6.54
CA MET A 383 16.07 2.13 7.09
C MET A 383 15.02 1.19 7.66
N HIS A 384 14.78 0.04 7.03
CA HIS A 384 13.83 -0.96 7.52
C HIS A 384 14.31 -1.56 8.85
N MET A 385 15.57 -1.99 8.93
CA MET A 385 16.14 -2.52 10.18
C MET A 385 16.13 -1.49 11.31
N GLU A 386 16.35 -0.20 11.01
CA GLU A 386 16.22 0.87 12.00
C GLU A 386 14.78 1.05 12.49
N TYR A 387 13.81 0.97 11.59
CA TYR A 387 12.38 1.00 11.92
C TYR A 387 12.00 -0.15 12.87
N MET A 388 12.44 -1.38 12.56
CA MET A 388 12.16 -2.57 13.37
C MET A 388 12.65 -2.46 14.83
N GLU A 389 13.71 -1.70 15.08
CA GLU A 389 14.27 -1.51 16.42
C GLU A 389 13.73 -0.28 17.14
N LYS A 390 13.56 0.84 16.42
CA LYS A 390 13.27 2.14 17.03
C LYS A 390 11.78 2.46 17.06
N ALA A 391 11.04 2.07 16.03
CA ALA A 391 9.66 2.51 15.82
C ALA A 391 8.64 1.52 16.41
N VAL A 392 8.94 0.22 16.35
CA VAL A 392 8.04 -0.85 16.82
C VAL A 392 8.69 -1.61 17.97
N LYS A 393 8.08 -1.52 19.16
CA LYS A 393 8.63 -2.12 20.38
C LYS A 393 8.78 -3.63 20.21
N ASN A 394 10.00 -4.14 20.40
CA ASN A 394 10.35 -5.56 20.36
C ASN A 394 10.14 -6.26 19.00
N TYR A 395 9.88 -5.55 17.90
CA TYR A 395 9.63 -6.19 16.60
C TYR A 395 10.89 -6.88 16.05
N ALA A 396 12.05 -6.23 16.13
CA ALA A 396 13.32 -6.83 15.70
C ALA A 396 13.68 -8.16 16.39
N VAL A 397 13.10 -8.45 17.56
CA VAL A 397 13.31 -9.70 18.31
C VAL A 397 12.11 -10.65 18.25
N SER A 398 11.02 -10.27 17.58
CA SER A 398 9.87 -11.14 17.36
C SER A 398 10.19 -12.19 16.28
N PRO A 399 9.42 -13.29 16.20
CA PRO A 399 9.59 -14.27 15.13
C PRO A 399 9.49 -13.65 13.73
N GLU A 400 8.56 -12.73 13.53
CA GLU A 400 8.38 -11.99 12.27
C GLU A 400 9.63 -11.19 11.91
N GLY A 401 10.12 -10.36 12.82
CA GLY A 401 11.30 -9.53 12.56
C GLY A 401 12.59 -10.35 12.39
N GLN A 402 12.69 -11.50 13.04
CA GLN A 402 13.79 -12.44 12.85
C GLN A 402 13.80 -13.07 11.44
N VAL A 403 12.62 -13.44 10.93
CA VAL A 403 12.51 -13.95 9.56
C VAL A 403 12.75 -12.86 8.52
N GLU A 404 12.20 -11.64 8.70
CA GLU A 404 12.50 -10.51 7.81
C GLU A 404 14.00 -10.23 7.74
N THR A 405 14.67 -10.21 8.90
CA THR A 405 16.12 -10.05 8.99
C THR A 405 16.87 -11.14 8.22
N THR A 406 16.40 -12.38 8.32
CA THR A 406 16.99 -13.52 7.60
C THR A 406 16.82 -13.36 6.08
N LEU A 407 15.62 -12.97 5.64
CA LEU A 407 15.35 -12.71 4.23
C LEU A 407 16.18 -11.54 3.67
N PHE A 408 16.39 -10.47 4.46
CA PHE A 408 17.31 -9.39 4.08
C PHE A 408 18.75 -9.88 3.94
N TYR A 409 19.21 -10.71 4.88
CA TYR A 409 20.54 -11.31 4.84
C TYR A 409 20.72 -12.14 3.57
N ASP A 410 19.77 -13.03 3.27
CA ASP A 410 19.82 -13.92 2.11
C ASP A 410 19.76 -13.14 0.78
N PHE A 411 18.96 -12.08 0.72
CA PHE A 411 18.98 -11.15 -0.43
C PHE A 411 20.35 -10.46 -0.58
N MET A 412 20.96 -10.00 0.51
CA MET A 412 22.27 -9.36 0.46
C MET A 412 23.36 -10.32 -0.01
N GLU A 413 23.31 -11.59 0.40
CA GLU A 413 24.21 -12.64 -0.13
C GLU A 413 24.01 -12.86 -1.63
N GLN A 414 22.78 -12.75 -2.15
CA GLN A 414 22.51 -12.85 -3.60
C GLN A 414 23.09 -11.68 -4.41
N ILE A 415 22.99 -10.45 -3.92
CA ILE A 415 23.52 -9.29 -4.65
C ILE A 415 25.02 -9.08 -4.46
N LYS A 416 25.63 -9.63 -3.40
CA LYS A 416 27.05 -9.47 -3.10
C LYS A 416 27.99 -9.89 -4.24
N PRO A 417 27.80 -11.03 -4.93
CA PRO A 417 28.55 -11.37 -6.14
C PRO A 417 28.42 -10.33 -7.26
N ILE A 418 27.22 -9.75 -7.44
CA ILE A 418 26.96 -8.70 -8.43
C ILE A 418 27.75 -7.43 -8.08
N LEU A 419 27.74 -7.04 -6.80
CA LEU A 419 28.52 -5.90 -6.31
C LEU A 419 30.03 -6.10 -6.51
N LYS A 420 30.51 -7.35 -6.37
CA LYS A 420 31.94 -7.69 -6.49
C LYS A 420 32.40 -7.71 -7.95
N GLU A 421 31.59 -8.22 -8.86
CA GLU A 421 31.93 -8.40 -10.27
C GLU A 421 30.83 -7.83 -11.20
N PRO A 422 30.52 -6.51 -11.17
CA PRO A 422 29.34 -5.96 -11.86
C PRO A 422 29.30 -6.24 -13.37
N GLU A 423 30.47 -6.27 -14.01
CA GLU A 423 30.63 -6.56 -15.44
C GLU A 423 30.13 -7.97 -15.83
N LYS A 424 30.36 -8.98 -14.97
CA LYS A 424 29.90 -10.36 -15.20
C LYS A 424 28.37 -10.48 -15.20
N TYR A 425 27.71 -9.56 -14.49
CA TYR A 425 26.27 -9.51 -14.33
C TYR A 425 25.62 -8.42 -15.19
N ASN A 426 26.33 -7.92 -16.21
CA ASN A 426 25.84 -6.92 -17.16
C ASN A 426 25.33 -5.63 -16.51
N VAL A 427 25.91 -5.21 -15.39
CA VAL A 427 25.63 -3.89 -14.81
C VAL A 427 26.16 -2.82 -15.75
N LEU A 428 25.32 -1.84 -16.09
CA LEU A 428 25.65 -0.76 -17.03
C LEU A 428 26.84 0.08 -16.54
N LYS A 429 27.72 0.47 -17.47
CA LYS A 429 28.81 1.40 -17.18
C LYS A 429 28.37 2.84 -17.43
N TRP A 430 28.96 3.78 -16.69
CA TRP A 430 28.69 5.21 -16.92
C TRP A 430 29.10 5.69 -18.32
N GLU A 431 30.11 5.06 -18.93
CA GLU A 431 30.55 5.38 -20.28
C GLU A 431 29.51 5.02 -21.35
N ASP A 432 28.71 3.98 -21.10
CA ASP A 432 27.69 3.50 -22.03
C ASP A 432 26.45 4.43 -22.08
N MET A 433 26.31 5.36 -21.13
CA MET A 433 25.20 6.33 -21.08
C MET A 433 25.50 7.69 -21.69
N LYS A 434 26.67 7.89 -22.31
CA LYS A 434 27.07 9.19 -22.89
C LYS A 434 26.57 9.43 -24.32
N HIS A 435 25.60 8.66 -24.78
CA HIS A 435 24.94 8.78 -26.08
C HIS A 435 23.43 8.77 -25.89
#